data_AF-A0A970C3U5-F1
#
_entry.id   AF-A0A970C3U5-F1
#
_cell.length_a   1.000
_cell.length_b   1.000
_cell.length_c   1.000
_cell.angle_alpha   90.00
_cell.angle_beta   90.00
_cell.angle_gamma   90.00
#
_symmetry.space_group_name_H-M   'P 1'
#
loop_
_entity.id
_entity.type
_entity.pdbx_description
1 polymer ?
#
loop_
_entity_poly.entity_id
_entity_poly.type
_entity_poly.pdbx_seq_one_letter_code
_entity_poly.pdbx_strand_id
1 'polypeptide(L)' 'MVFLAELGDKTQLATMLLAAESRALWPVFVGSAGALVLSSFMGVVAGEALTRIVSPQVLKSAAGIAFILLGIVMLVRRG' A
#
# COMPACT_ATOMS: atom_id res chain seq x y z
N MET A 1 -9.26 -6.67 15.53
CA MET A 1 -8.92 -5.25 15.74
C MET A 1 -8.24 -4.59 14.54
N VAL A 2 -7.47 -5.30 13.71
CA VAL A 2 -6.82 -4.73 12.49
C VAL A 2 -7.83 -4.23 11.45
N PHE A 3 -8.90 -4.97 11.19
CA PHE A 3 -9.92 -4.57 10.19
C PHE A 3 -10.53 -3.17 10.47
N LEU A 4 -10.74 -2.84 11.75
CA LEU A 4 -11.28 -1.55 12.16
C LEU A 4 -10.22 -0.42 12.08
N ALA A 5 -8.94 -0.77 12.19
CA ALA A 5 -7.82 0.15 11.99
C ALA A 5 -7.52 0.40 10.51
N GLU A 6 -7.85 -0.55 9.62
CA GLU A 6 -7.77 -0.37 8.17
C GLU A 6 -9.00 0.32 7.58
N LEU A 7 -10.18 0.14 8.19
CA LEU A 7 -11.41 0.84 7.79
C LEU A 7 -11.26 2.35 8.03
N GLY A 8 -11.14 3.10 6.93
CA GLY A 8 -10.98 4.55 6.97
C GLY A 8 -9.59 5.06 6.59
N ASP A 9 -8.74 4.19 6.03
CA ASP A 9 -7.54 4.69 5.34
C ASP A 9 -7.92 5.67 4.22
N LYS A 10 -7.05 6.66 3.98
CA LYS A 10 -7.26 7.73 3.00
C LYS A 10 -7.57 7.19 1.61
N THR A 11 -6.97 6.06 1.25
CA THR A 11 -7.22 5.39 -0.03
C THR A 11 -8.66 4.86 -0.11
N GLN A 12 -9.16 4.25 0.98
CA GLN A 12 -10.52 3.74 1.04
C GLN A 12 -11.55 4.87 0.96
N LEU A 13 -11.34 5.96 1.72
CA LEU A 13 -12.21 7.14 1.67
C LEU A 13 -12.23 7.78 0.26
N ALA A 14 -11.07 7.85 -0.42
CA ALA A 14 -10.99 8.35 -1.79
C ALA A 14 -11.75 7.46 -2.78
N THR A 15 -11.63 6.13 -2.67
CA THR A 15 -12.38 5.20 -3.52
C THR A 15 -13.89 5.27 -3.28
N MET A 16 -14.33 5.46 -2.03
CA MET A 16 -15.74 5.64 -1.69
C MET A 16 -16.30 6.96 -2.23
N LEU A 17 -15.54 8.06 -2.11
CA LEU A 17 -15.89 9.36 -2.69
C LEU A 17 -16.02 9.28 -4.21
N LEU A 18 -15.06 8.65 -4.89
CA LEU A 18 -15.09 8.47 -6.34
C LEU A 18 -16.31 7.65 -6.79
N ALA A 19 -16.65 6.60 -6.04
CA ALA A 19 -17.85 5.79 -6.30
C ALA A 19 -19.15 6.58 -6.08
N ALA A 20 -19.20 7.42 -5.05
CA ALA A 20 -20.35 8.26 -4.72
C ALA A 20 -20.55 9.38 -5.77
N GLU A 21 -19.48 10.04 -6.20
CA GLU A 21 -19.52 11.13 -7.17
C GLU A 21 -19.86 10.64 -8.58
N SER A 22 -19.28 9.50 -9.01
CA SER A 22 -19.48 8.97 -10.36
C SER A 22 -20.83 8.24 -10.53
N ARG A 23 -21.59 8.01 -9.45
CA ARG A 23 -22.75 7.09 -9.38
C ARG A 23 -22.49 5.69 -9.99
N ALA A 24 -21.22 5.34 -10.18
CA ALA A 24 -20.76 4.19 -10.93
C ALA A 24 -19.97 3.26 -10.01
N LEU A 25 -20.70 2.63 -9.08
CA LEU A 25 -20.14 1.70 -8.09
C LEU A 25 -19.31 0.59 -8.73
N TRP A 26 -19.84 -0.05 -9.78
CA TRP A 26 -19.20 -1.20 -10.42
C TRP A 26 -17.88 -0.83 -11.13
N PRO A 27 -17.82 0.21 -11.99
CA PRO A 27 -16.57 0.62 -12.61
C PRO A 27 -15.48 1.04 -11.62
N VAL A 28 -15.84 1.77 -10.55
CA VAL A 28 -14.87 2.21 -9.53
C VAL A 28 -14.35 1.02 -8.72
N PHE A 29 -15.23 0.07 -8.39
CA PHE A 29 -14.83 -1.16 -7.70
C PHE A 29 -13.87 -2.00 -8.56
N VAL A 30 -14.24 -2.28 -9.82
CA VAL A 30 -13.41 -3.10 -10.72
C VAL A 30 -12.08 -2.39 -11.03
N GLY A 31 -12.10 -1.07 -11.23
CA GLY A 31 -10.90 -0.28 -11.47
C GLY A 31 -9.95 -0.28 -10.28
N SER A 32 -10.45 -0.02 -9.07
CA SER A 32 -9.62 0.01 -7.85
C SER A 32 -9.12 -1.38 -7.45
N ALA A 33 -9.96 -2.41 -7.53
CA ALA A 33 -9.55 -3.80 -7.30
C ALA A 33 -8.51 -4.26 -8.34
N GLY A 34 -8.74 -3.95 -9.62
CA GLY A 34 -7.79 -4.25 -10.70
C GLY A 34 -6.45 -3.56 -10.50
N ALA A 35 -6.46 -2.26 -10.15
CA ALA A 35 -5.26 -1.50 -9.85
C ALA A 35 -4.48 -2.09 -8.66
N LEU A 36 -5.18 -2.50 -7.60
CA LEU A 36 -4.56 -3.13 -6.44
C LEU A 36 -3.88 -4.45 -6.83
N VAL A 37 -4.60 -5.34 -7.54
CA VAL A 37 -4.06 -6.64 -7.98
C VAL A 37 -2.84 -6.43 -8.88
N LEU A 38 -2.92 -5.53 -9.85
CA LEU A 38 -1.81 -5.23 -10.75
C LEU A 38 -0.60 -4.66 -10.01
N SER A 39 -0.82 -3.69 -9.11
CA SER A 39 0.25 -3.10 -8.31
C SER A 39 0.91 -4.14 -7.41
N SER A 40 0.13 -5.00 -6.75
CA SER A 40 0.66 -6.08 -5.93
C SER A 40 1.42 -7.10 -6.77
N PHE A 41 0.89 -7.48 -7.93
CA PHE A 41 1.56 -8.42 -8.85
C PHE A 41 2.91 -7.88 -9.30
N MET A 42 2.96 -6.62 -9.76
CA MET A 42 4.22 -5.97 -10.13
C MET A 42 5.20 -5.91 -8.96
N GLY A 43 4.71 -5.59 -7.75
CA GLY A 43 5.53 -5.57 -6.55
C GLY A 43 6.12 -6.93 -6.20
N VAL A 44 5.34 -8.01 -6.33
CA VAL A 44 5.80 -9.38 -6.08
C VAL A 44 6.84 -9.81 -7.12
N VAL A 45 6.59 -9.58 -8.41
CA VAL A 45 7.53 -9.95 -9.48
C VAL A 45 8.85 -9.18 -9.32
N ALA A 46 8.80 -7.88 -9.07
CA ALA A 46 9.99 -7.07 -8.83
C ALA A 46 10.72 -7.51 -7.55
N GLY A 47 9.98 -7.81 -6.49
CA GLY A 47 10.54 -8.32 -5.23
C GLY A 47 11.23 -9.66 -5.40
N GLU A 48 10.65 -10.59 -6.17
CA GLU A 48 11.25 -11.88 -6.48
C GLU A 48 12.53 -11.73 -7.32
N ALA A 49 12.53 -10.83 -8.31
CA ALA A 49 13.73 -10.53 -9.08
C ALA A 49 14.85 -9.96 -8.18
N LEU A 50 14.48 -9.11 -7.23
CA LEU A 50 15.43 -8.48 -6.30
C LEU A 50 16.04 -9.49 -5.31
N THR A 51 15.24 -10.44 -4.79
CA THR A 51 15.74 -11.46 -3.83
C THR A 51 16.71 -12.46 -4.46
N ARG A 52 16.72 -12.59 -5.80
CA ARG A 52 17.73 -13.38 -6.52
C ARG A 52 19.11 -12.71 -6.56
N ILE A 53 19.15 -11.39 -6.44
CA ILE A 53 20.38 -10.58 -6.54
C ILE A 53 20.87 -10.18 -5.13
N VAL A 54 19.94 -9.92 -4.21
CA VAL A 54 20.20 -9.40 -2.87
C VAL A 54 19.84 -10.44 -1.81
N SER A 55 20.76 -10.68 -0.87
CA SER A 55 20.51 -11.60 0.26
C SER A 55 19.26 -11.19 1.06
N PRO A 56 18.40 -12.15 1.46
CA PRO A 56 17.20 -11.89 2.24
C PRO A 56 17.47 -11.12 3.54
N GLN A 57 18.66 -11.30 4.14
CA GLN A 57 19.05 -10.62 5.37
C GLN A 57 19.20 -9.12 5.17
N VAL A 58 19.83 -8.71 4.06
CA VAL A 58 20.01 -7.30 3.68
C VAL A 58 18.67 -6.66 3.39
N LEU A 59 17.79 -7.36 2.67
CA LEU A 59 16.45 -6.87 2.35
C LEU A 59 15.60 -6.63 3.61
N LYS A 60 15.65 -7.56 4.57
CA LYS A 60 14.96 -7.40 5.87
C LYS A 60 15.50 -6.22 6.68
N SER A 61 16.83 -6.09 6.78
CA SER A 61 17.45 -4.96 7.49
C SER A 61 17.11 -3.62 6.83
N ALA A 62 17.17 -3.55 5.50
CA ALA A 62 16.81 -2.36 4.74
C ALA A 62 15.34 -1.96 4.95
N ALA A 63 14.41 -2.93 4.88
CA ALA A 63 13.00 -2.70 5.16
C ALA A 63 12.76 -2.19 6.59
N GLY A 64 13.44 -2.78 7.59
CA GLY A 64 13.37 -2.32 8.98
C GLY A 64 13.85 -0.88 9.16
N ILE A 65 14.99 -0.52 8.56
CA ILE A 65 15.52 0.85 8.57
C ILE A 65 14.53 1.82 7.91
N ALA A 66 13.97 1.46 6.75
CA ALA A 66 12.98 2.26 6.07
C ALA A 66 11.73 2.50 6.92
N PHE A 67 11.25 1.47 7.63
CA PHE A 67 10.12 1.60 8.57
C PHE A 67 10.43 2.54 9.73
N ILE A 68 11.62 2.43 10.34
CA ILE A 68 12.05 3.34 11.41
C ILE A 68 12.12 4.79 10.91
N LEU A 69 12.73 5.00 9.74
CA LEU A 69 12.83 6.33 9.14
C LEU A 69 11.44 6.93 8.86
N LEU A 70 10.53 6.15 8.26
CA LEU A 70 9.15 6.57 8.04
C LEU A 70 8.44 6.91 9.35
N GLY A 71 8.63 6.09 10.39
CA GLY A 71 8.09 6.34 11.73
C GLY A 71 8.59 7.66 12.32
N ILE A 72 9.90 7.92 12.24
CA ILE A 72 10.51 9.18 12.70
C ILE A 72 9.96 10.37 11.90
N VAL A 73 9.93 10.27 10.57
CA VAL A 73 9.40 11.34 9.70
C VAL A 73 7.94 11.64 10.04
N MET A 74 7.12 10.60 10.27
CA MET A 74 5.72 10.76 10.63
C MET A 74 5.55 11.39 12.01
N LEU A 75 6.41 11.03 12.98
CA LEU A 75 6.41 11.63 14.31
C LEU A 75 6.77 13.12 14.26
N VAL A 76 7.83 13.48 13.51
CA VAL A 76 8.26 14.88 13.34
C VAL A 76 7.23 15.71 12.58
N ARG A 77 6.52 15.13 11.60
CA ARG A 77 5.50 15.85 10.82
C ARG A 77 4.14 15.97 11.53
N ARG A 78 3.87 15.14 12.54
CA ARG A 78 2.66 15.21 13.36
C ARG A 78 2.86 15.95 14.69
N GLY A 79 4.10 16.16 15.11
CA GLY A 79 4.48 16.96 16.27
C GLY A 79 4.61 18.45 15.97
#